data_AF-A0A7S2KTD9-F1
#
_entry.id   AF-A0A7S2KTD9-F1
#
_cell.length_a   1.000
_cell.length_b   1.000
_cell.length_c   1.000
_cell.angle_alpha   90.00
_cell.angle_beta   90.00
_cell.angle_gamma   90.00
#
_symmetry.space_group_name_H-M   'P 1'
#
loop_
_entity.id
_entity.type
_entity.pdbx_description
1 polymer ?
#
loop_
_entity_poly.entity_id
_entity_poly.type
_entity_poly.pdbx_seq_one_letter_code
_entity_poly.pdbx_strand_id
1 'polypeptide(L)'
;MPSYLKPLESRHDGNVCDTEEELFSGLCYKRCALLTGGKWPRRKGPWTCCNDLPCNSMQEALKAGIKNPIAAAKMCYNHCDGKVGDGLICAGYDIAGDGSCPHRPGACLTDEELHGGVCYEKCSKLTNGEFPFRTAAATCCKVQGEFGCLKPGMAKTDKSFGTGGGAGDDDPSTPSQIHLPSPELTEAEDSATGLIRTPNFSPVMTTQHHDVQVTDVKPVEIMDDGNLCGDQEEMYAGLCYRKCALLTNGDAPFRSSAWTCCKRKPCGILNQMKAPGISMFCKGFGVSGDGACPHKPGACLKDEELYMGVCYKQCALLTSGLFSHRFSAIECCDRTGIGCLFPKHVRVSKNFAIGGGSGASNSSQPSTIHVPLERLTETQPA
;
A
#
# COMPACT_ATOMS: atom_id res chain seq x y z
N MET A 1 24.13 13.10 -24.43
CA MET A 1 24.74 13.18 -23.09
C MET A 1 24.05 12.11 -22.25
N PRO A 2 24.74 11.25 -21.50
CA PRO A 2 24.06 10.25 -20.66
C PRO A 2 23.12 10.96 -19.70
N SER A 3 21.85 10.52 -19.64
CA SER A 3 20.85 11.09 -18.74
C SER A 3 21.32 10.89 -17.30
N TYR A 4 21.50 12.00 -16.57
CA TYR A 4 21.98 12.01 -15.18
C TYR A 4 20.95 11.44 -14.18
N LEU A 5 19.79 11.02 -14.69
CA LEU A 5 18.66 10.51 -13.91
C LEU A 5 18.74 9.02 -13.62
N LYS A 6 19.56 8.25 -14.33
CA LYS A 6 19.73 6.82 -14.04
C LYS A 6 20.66 6.64 -12.83
N PRO A 7 20.29 5.83 -11.83
CA PRO A 7 21.15 5.58 -10.68
C PRO A 7 22.48 4.95 -11.11
N LEU A 8 23.55 5.29 -10.39
CA LEU A 8 24.87 4.74 -10.62
C LEU A 8 24.94 3.33 -10.03
N GLU A 9 24.35 2.37 -10.70
CA GLU A 9 24.29 0.98 -10.23
C GLU A 9 25.50 0.16 -10.67
N SER A 10 25.99 -0.70 -9.78
CA SER A 10 27.05 -1.65 -10.08
C SER A 10 26.48 -2.83 -10.86
N ARG A 11 26.30 -2.67 -12.18
CA ARG A 11 25.66 -3.62 -13.11
C ARG A 11 26.34 -4.99 -13.31
N HIS A 12 27.19 -5.45 -12.39
CA HIS A 12 27.78 -6.80 -12.45
C HIS A 12 27.88 -7.56 -11.10
N ASP A 13 27.08 -7.25 -10.08
CA ASP A 13 26.99 -7.99 -8.81
C ASP A 13 25.88 -9.06 -8.77
N GLY A 14 25.03 -9.14 -9.81
CA GLY A 14 23.91 -10.08 -9.91
C GLY A 14 22.72 -9.72 -9.03
N ASN A 15 22.66 -8.51 -8.48
CA ASN A 15 21.55 -8.03 -7.66
C ASN A 15 20.45 -7.42 -8.55
N VAL A 16 19.23 -7.91 -8.39
CA VAL A 16 18.04 -7.40 -9.10
C VAL A 16 17.35 -6.24 -8.35
N CYS A 17 17.94 -5.83 -7.25
CA CYS A 17 17.48 -4.76 -6.37
C CYS A 17 18.54 -3.65 -6.34
N ASP A 18 18.22 -2.49 -5.79
CA ASP A 18 19.20 -1.41 -5.65
C ASP A 18 20.43 -1.89 -4.83
N THR A 19 21.54 -1.18 -4.98
CA THR A 19 22.84 -1.40 -4.32
C THR A 19 22.76 -1.53 -2.80
N GLU A 20 21.79 -0.86 -2.15
CA GLU A 20 21.55 -0.97 -0.71
C GLU A 20 20.59 -2.10 -0.31
N GLU A 21 20.14 -2.89 -1.28
CA GLU A 21 19.05 -3.85 -1.13
C GLU A 21 19.44 -5.29 -1.47
N GLU A 22 18.66 -6.24 -0.99
CA GLU A 22 18.76 -7.68 -1.26
C GLU A 22 17.38 -8.25 -1.60
N LEU A 23 17.36 -9.20 -2.53
CA LEU A 23 16.15 -9.92 -2.90
C LEU A 23 15.79 -10.97 -1.84
N PHE A 24 14.57 -10.91 -1.30
CA PHE A 24 14.01 -11.94 -0.43
C PHE A 24 12.52 -12.16 -0.73
N SER A 25 12.14 -13.42 -0.97
CA SER A 25 10.74 -13.80 -1.30
C SER A 25 10.10 -12.96 -2.42
N GLY A 26 10.90 -12.51 -3.39
CA GLY A 26 10.43 -11.74 -4.55
C GLY A 26 10.29 -10.24 -4.34
N LEU A 27 10.72 -9.71 -3.18
CA LEU A 27 10.79 -8.27 -2.90
C LEU A 27 12.21 -7.86 -2.54
N CYS A 28 12.52 -6.60 -2.79
CA CYS A 28 13.76 -5.92 -2.44
C CYS A 28 13.63 -5.31 -1.06
N TYR A 29 14.54 -5.69 -0.17
CA TYR A 29 14.65 -5.18 1.18
C TYR A 29 16.01 -4.56 1.37
N LYS A 30 16.15 -3.60 2.28
CA LYS A 30 17.46 -3.13 2.73
C LYS A 30 18.33 -4.30 3.17
N ARG A 31 19.59 -4.33 2.73
CA ARG A 31 20.54 -5.38 3.08
C ARG A 31 20.64 -5.52 4.59
N CYS A 32 20.50 -6.75 5.09
CA CYS A 32 20.66 -7.08 6.50
C CYS A 32 22.01 -6.60 7.08
N ALA A 33 23.08 -6.61 6.27
CA ALA A 33 24.37 -6.06 6.65
C ALA A 33 24.32 -4.55 6.95
N LEU A 34 23.53 -3.78 6.20
CA LEU A 34 23.35 -2.34 6.44
C LEU A 34 22.46 -2.09 7.66
N LEU A 35 21.34 -2.83 7.78
CA LEU A 35 20.39 -2.70 8.90
C LEU A 35 21.04 -2.96 10.27
N THR A 36 22.02 -3.86 10.31
CA THR A 36 22.59 -4.38 11.56
C THR A 36 24.03 -3.95 11.81
N GLY A 37 24.56 -3.04 10.99
CA GLY A 37 25.97 -2.66 11.05
C GLY A 37 26.92 -3.84 10.87
N GLY A 38 26.55 -4.80 10.03
CA GLY A 38 27.29 -6.02 9.72
C GLY A 38 27.12 -7.15 10.74
N LYS A 39 26.41 -6.95 11.84
CA LYS A 39 26.28 -7.94 12.92
C LYS A 39 25.49 -9.19 12.49
N TRP A 40 24.47 -9.01 11.65
CA TRP A 40 23.59 -10.07 11.15
C TRP A 40 23.38 -9.89 9.63
N PRO A 41 24.29 -10.34 8.77
CA PRO A 41 24.30 -9.94 7.37
C PRO A 41 23.30 -10.69 6.48
N ARG A 42 22.51 -11.63 7.02
CA ARG A 42 21.71 -12.56 6.20
C ARG A 42 20.24 -12.52 6.51
N ARG A 43 19.41 -12.28 5.51
CA ARG A 43 17.96 -12.32 5.65
C ARG A 43 17.43 -13.75 5.76
N LYS A 44 16.58 -14.00 6.77
CA LYS A 44 15.83 -15.26 6.93
C LYS A 44 14.32 -15.06 6.84
N GLY A 45 13.85 -13.82 6.96
CA GLY A 45 12.46 -13.43 6.86
C GLY A 45 12.32 -11.94 6.55
N PRO A 46 11.11 -11.44 6.28
CA PRO A 46 10.88 -10.00 6.06
C PRO A 46 11.32 -9.14 7.26
N TRP A 47 11.21 -9.68 8.48
CA TRP A 47 11.55 -8.99 9.72
C TRP A 47 12.77 -9.57 10.45
N THR A 48 13.60 -10.39 9.80
CA THR A 48 14.65 -11.14 10.50
C THR A 48 15.94 -11.23 9.71
N CYS A 49 16.99 -10.70 10.33
CA CYS A 49 18.38 -10.86 9.92
C CYS A 49 19.10 -11.81 10.87
N CYS A 50 19.98 -12.66 10.37
CA CYS A 50 20.72 -13.64 11.13
C CYS A 50 22.19 -13.71 10.71
N ASN A 51 22.97 -14.43 11.50
CA ASN A 51 24.29 -14.93 11.11
C ASN A 51 24.18 -16.31 10.44
N ASP A 52 25.11 -16.60 9.53
CA ASP A 52 25.13 -17.80 8.67
C ASP A 52 25.32 -19.13 9.44
N LEU A 53 25.63 -19.10 10.73
CA LEU A 53 25.92 -20.30 11.52
C LEU A 53 25.12 -20.31 12.83
N PRO A 54 24.45 -21.41 13.20
CA PRO A 54 23.96 -22.55 12.39
C PRO A 54 22.46 -22.39 12.08
N CYS A 55 22.05 -21.24 11.54
CA CYS A 55 20.62 -20.89 11.44
C CYS A 55 19.94 -21.32 10.14
N ASN A 56 20.64 -21.98 9.22
CA ASN A 56 20.11 -22.19 7.86
C ASN A 56 19.34 -23.51 7.73
N SER A 57 19.63 -24.51 8.56
CA SER A 57 18.83 -25.75 8.64
C SER A 57 19.16 -26.59 9.88
N MET A 58 18.22 -27.48 10.26
CA MET A 58 18.48 -28.55 11.23
C MET A 58 19.67 -29.44 10.82
N GLN A 59 19.91 -29.63 9.52
CA GLN A 59 21.05 -30.41 9.02
C GLN A 59 22.39 -29.71 9.29
N GLU A 60 22.46 -28.39 9.20
CA GLU A 60 23.67 -27.64 9.54
C GLU A 60 23.91 -27.58 11.05
N ALA A 61 22.85 -27.46 11.84
CA ALA A 61 22.95 -27.60 13.30
C ALA A 61 23.48 -28.99 13.70
N LEU A 62 23.01 -30.05 13.04
CA LEU A 62 23.52 -31.41 13.23
C LEU A 62 24.98 -31.56 12.79
N LYS A 63 25.39 -30.96 11.65
CA LYS A 63 26.79 -30.92 11.19
C LYS A 63 27.70 -30.16 12.18
N ALA A 64 27.17 -29.14 12.85
CA ALA A 64 27.85 -28.42 13.92
C ALA A 64 27.88 -29.18 15.26
N GLY A 65 27.41 -30.44 15.30
CA GLY A 65 27.42 -31.29 16.50
C GLY A 65 26.26 -31.05 17.46
N ILE A 66 25.27 -30.23 17.09
CA ILE A 66 24.11 -29.92 17.93
C ILE A 66 23.04 -30.99 17.72
N LYS A 67 23.03 -32.01 18.58
CA LYS A 67 22.07 -33.13 18.49
C LYS A 67 20.69 -32.82 19.08
N ASN A 68 20.58 -31.76 19.88
CA ASN A 68 19.33 -31.38 20.54
C ASN A 68 18.59 -30.28 19.75
N PRO A 69 17.37 -30.54 19.24
CA PRO A 69 16.61 -29.57 18.43
C PRO A 69 16.23 -28.30 19.20
N ILE A 70 16.03 -28.37 20.52
CA ILE A 70 15.75 -27.20 21.38
C ILE A 70 17.01 -26.35 21.54
N ALA A 71 18.18 -26.98 21.70
CA ALA A 71 19.45 -26.27 21.77
C ALA A 71 19.80 -25.60 20.43
N ALA A 72 19.51 -26.26 19.31
CA ALA A 72 19.65 -25.68 17.97
C ALA A 72 18.75 -24.46 17.80
N ALA A 73 17.46 -24.57 18.12
CA ALA A 73 16.51 -23.45 18.05
C ALA A 73 16.92 -22.27 18.95
N LYS A 74 17.39 -22.54 20.17
CA LYS A 74 17.85 -21.52 21.13
C LYS A 74 19.14 -20.85 20.68
N MET A 75 20.04 -21.59 20.04
CA MET A 75 21.24 -21.02 19.43
C MET A 75 20.86 -20.09 18.28
N CYS A 76 19.95 -20.49 17.40
CA CYS A 76 19.48 -19.66 16.30
C CYS A 76 18.83 -18.36 16.78
N TYR A 77 18.05 -18.41 17.86
CA TYR A 77 17.41 -17.23 18.44
C TYR A 77 18.41 -16.15 18.91
N ASN A 78 19.58 -16.57 19.41
CA ASN A 78 20.65 -15.64 19.83
C ASN A 78 21.53 -15.17 18.66
N HIS A 79 21.35 -15.75 17.46
CA HIS A 79 22.11 -15.43 16.25
C HIS A 79 21.28 -14.69 15.20
N CYS A 80 20.11 -14.23 15.59
CA CYS A 80 19.21 -13.45 14.78
C CYS A 80 18.84 -12.19 15.53
N ASP A 81 18.63 -11.11 14.80
CA ASP A 81 17.94 -9.93 15.26
C ASP A 81 16.80 -9.63 14.31
N GLY A 82 15.75 -9.11 14.90
CA GLY A 82 14.46 -9.04 14.26
C GLY A 82 13.40 -8.84 15.30
N LYS A 83 12.54 -7.86 15.06
CA LYS A 83 11.37 -7.62 15.89
C LYS A 83 10.17 -8.23 15.20
N VAL A 84 9.99 -9.54 15.35
CA VAL A 84 8.74 -10.19 15.04
C VAL A 84 7.69 -9.66 16.02
N GLY A 85 6.95 -8.62 15.63
CA GLY A 85 5.92 -8.01 16.47
C GLY A 85 5.99 -6.50 16.66
N ASP A 86 7.01 -5.80 16.15
CA ASP A 86 6.87 -4.35 15.92
C ASP A 86 5.95 -4.21 14.69
N GLY A 87 4.65 -4.25 14.97
CA GLY A 87 3.59 -4.48 14.00
C GLY A 87 3.30 -3.29 13.09
N LEU A 88 4.35 -2.70 12.50
CA LEU A 88 4.26 -1.66 11.49
C LEU A 88 4.92 -2.21 10.21
N ILE A 89 4.13 -2.34 9.15
CA ILE A 89 4.63 -2.75 7.83
C ILE A 89 5.50 -1.60 7.32
N CYS A 90 6.58 -1.91 6.60
CA CYS A 90 7.54 -0.89 6.17
C CYS A 90 8.31 -0.27 7.34
N ALA A 91 8.65 -1.07 8.36
CA ALA A 91 9.41 -0.61 9.51
C ALA A 91 10.41 -1.63 10.03
N GLY A 92 11.39 -1.14 10.80
CA GLY A 92 12.44 -1.96 11.38
C GLY A 92 13.26 -2.69 10.31
N TYR A 93 13.02 -3.98 10.18
CA TYR A 93 13.73 -4.88 9.26
C TYR A 93 13.02 -5.09 7.91
N ASP A 94 11.74 -4.73 7.86
CA ASP A 94 10.84 -4.86 6.72
C ASP A 94 10.81 -3.53 5.96
N ILE A 95 11.98 -3.05 5.53
CA ILE A 95 12.14 -1.79 4.79
C ILE A 95 13.02 -1.99 3.57
N ALA A 96 12.87 -1.12 2.58
CA ALA A 96 13.72 -0.93 1.41
C ALA A 96 14.98 -0.09 1.75
N GLY A 97 15.92 0.04 0.82
CA GLY A 97 17.19 0.75 0.99
C GLY A 97 17.01 2.20 1.46
N ASP A 98 16.03 2.90 0.90
CA ASP A 98 15.65 4.26 1.26
C ASP A 98 14.81 4.37 2.56
N GLY A 99 14.49 3.23 3.19
CA GLY A 99 13.64 3.15 4.36
C GLY A 99 12.14 3.06 4.06
N SER A 100 11.75 3.00 2.80
CA SER A 100 10.36 2.78 2.38
C SER A 100 9.95 1.30 2.50
N CYS A 101 8.79 0.96 1.94
CA CYS A 101 8.29 -0.41 1.92
C CYS A 101 9.11 -1.30 0.97
N PRO A 102 9.34 -2.58 1.33
CA PRO A 102 9.89 -3.54 0.38
C PRO A 102 9.06 -3.57 -0.91
N HIS A 103 9.75 -3.54 -2.05
CA HIS A 103 9.14 -3.41 -3.36
C HIS A 103 9.62 -4.50 -4.31
N ARG A 104 9.11 -4.51 -5.53
CA ARG A 104 9.57 -5.48 -6.54
C ARG A 104 10.95 -5.11 -7.08
N PRO A 105 11.68 -6.08 -7.66
CA PRO A 105 12.93 -5.83 -8.40
C PRO A 105 12.87 -4.64 -9.35
N GLY A 106 13.99 -3.93 -9.45
CA GLY A 106 14.12 -2.67 -10.15
C GLY A 106 14.41 -1.49 -9.22
N ALA A 107 14.70 -0.33 -9.81
CA ALA A 107 14.99 0.92 -9.10
C ALA A 107 14.14 2.08 -9.65
N CYS A 108 14.06 3.17 -8.89
CA CYS A 108 13.52 4.44 -9.38
C CYS A 108 14.64 5.32 -9.97
N LEU A 109 14.28 6.37 -10.71
CA LEU A 109 15.25 7.37 -11.15
C LEU A 109 15.83 8.14 -9.95
N THR A 110 16.99 8.77 -10.13
CA THR A 110 17.69 9.49 -9.04
C THR A 110 16.93 10.70 -8.52
N ASP A 111 16.01 11.25 -9.30
CA ASP A 111 15.12 12.35 -8.93
C ASP A 111 13.71 11.88 -8.50
N GLU A 112 13.54 10.58 -8.34
CA GLU A 112 12.32 9.94 -7.87
C GLU A 112 12.47 9.37 -6.46
N GLU A 113 11.34 9.20 -5.79
CA GLU A 113 11.22 8.50 -4.52
C GLU A 113 10.22 7.34 -4.67
N LEU A 114 10.48 6.27 -3.95
CA LEU A 114 9.60 5.12 -3.92
C LEU A 114 8.56 5.29 -2.83
N HIS A 115 7.29 5.18 -3.19
CA HIS A 115 6.19 5.23 -2.23
C HIS A 115 5.10 4.23 -2.59
N GLY A 116 4.78 3.33 -1.65
CA GLY A 116 3.79 2.27 -1.91
C GLY A 116 4.14 1.37 -3.09
N GLY A 117 5.44 1.16 -3.37
CA GLY A 117 5.91 0.34 -4.48
C GLY A 117 5.87 1.01 -5.86
N VAL A 118 5.59 2.32 -5.92
CA VAL A 118 5.54 3.12 -7.16
C VAL A 118 6.56 4.25 -7.07
N CYS A 119 7.28 4.49 -8.16
CA CYS A 119 8.21 5.61 -8.31
C CYS A 119 7.44 6.88 -8.66
N TYR A 120 7.70 7.94 -7.88
CA TYR A 120 7.17 9.28 -8.08
C TYR A 120 8.30 10.28 -8.10
N GLU A 121 8.13 11.41 -8.78
CA GLU A 121 9.05 12.54 -8.63
C GLU A 121 9.14 12.96 -7.15
N LYS A 122 10.34 13.26 -6.67
CA LYS A 122 10.57 13.62 -5.27
C LYS A 122 9.71 14.81 -4.84
N CYS A 123 9.04 14.66 -3.69
CA CYS A 123 8.30 15.73 -3.03
C CYS A 123 9.15 16.99 -2.77
N SER A 124 10.44 16.81 -2.47
CA SER A 124 11.39 17.93 -2.35
C SER A 124 11.60 18.72 -3.65
N LYS A 125 11.48 18.06 -4.81
CA LYS A 125 11.59 18.71 -6.13
C LYS A 125 10.27 19.38 -6.50
N LEU A 126 9.16 18.66 -6.38
CA LEU A 126 7.80 19.13 -6.66
C LEU A 126 7.36 20.34 -5.82
N THR A 127 7.91 20.49 -4.61
CA THR A 127 7.55 21.56 -3.68
C THR A 127 8.67 22.56 -3.43
N ASN A 128 9.73 22.55 -4.24
CA ASN A 128 10.92 23.39 -4.04
C ASN A 128 11.47 23.31 -2.60
N GLY A 129 11.43 22.11 -2.02
CA GLY A 129 11.91 21.78 -0.68
C GLY A 129 10.95 22.09 0.47
N GLU A 130 9.79 22.69 0.22
CA GLU A 130 8.86 23.11 1.28
C GLU A 130 8.20 21.92 2.00
N PHE A 131 7.86 20.87 1.26
CA PHE A 131 7.25 19.63 1.76
C PHE A 131 8.04 18.43 1.23
N PRO A 132 9.18 18.08 1.85
CA PRO A 132 10.11 17.13 1.25
C PRO A 132 9.74 15.64 1.40
N PHE A 133 8.71 15.29 2.16
CA PHE A 133 8.39 13.89 2.48
C PHE A 133 7.05 13.44 1.88
N ARG A 134 7.02 12.33 1.15
CA ARG A 134 5.77 11.79 0.60
C ARG A 134 4.95 11.02 1.64
N THR A 135 3.64 11.30 1.70
CA THR A 135 2.69 10.54 2.54
C THR A 135 1.56 9.90 1.74
N ALA A 136 1.37 10.30 0.48
CA ALA A 136 0.47 9.64 -0.46
C ALA A 136 0.90 9.93 -1.91
N ALA A 137 0.23 9.28 -2.88
CA ALA A 137 0.50 9.45 -4.31
C ALA A 137 0.47 10.92 -4.80
N ALA A 138 -0.38 11.75 -4.19
CA ALA A 138 -0.52 13.17 -4.55
C ALA A 138 -0.30 14.11 -3.35
N THR A 139 0.30 13.63 -2.26
CA THR A 139 0.45 14.42 -1.02
C THR A 139 1.88 14.37 -0.49
N CYS A 140 2.45 15.57 -0.30
CA CYS A 140 3.74 15.80 0.30
C CYS A 140 3.59 16.44 1.69
N CYS A 141 4.60 16.25 2.54
CA CYS A 141 4.61 16.58 3.94
C CYS A 141 5.85 17.37 4.34
N LYS A 142 5.69 18.28 5.28
CA LYS A 142 6.77 19.12 5.82
C LYS A 142 7.65 18.41 6.84
N VAL A 143 7.11 17.38 7.49
CA VAL A 143 7.78 16.62 8.55
C VAL A 143 7.78 15.13 8.21
N GLN A 144 8.84 14.44 8.58
CA GLN A 144 8.93 12.99 8.41
C GLN A 144 8.02 12.29 9.44
N GLY A 145 7.20 11.34 8.98
CA GLY A 145 6.31 10.53 9.83
C GLY A 145 4.82 10.86 9.67
N GLU A 146 3.98 9.82 9.71
CA GLU A 146 2.56 9.87 9.34
C GLU A 146 1.73 10.85 10.21
N PHE A 147 1.94 10.86 11.52
CA PHE A 147 1.13 11.67 12.43
C PHE A 147 1.48 13.17 12.42
N GLY A 148 2.72 13.52 12.07
CA GLY A 148 3.14 14.91 11.96
C GLY A 148 2.38 15.66 10.86
N CYS A 149 2.00 14.92 9.82
CA CYS A 149 1.33 15.45 8.64
C CYS A 149 -0.17 15.71 8.81
N LEU A 150 -0.79 15.15 9.85
CA LEU A 150 -2.23 15.33 10.11
C LEU A 150 -2.56 16.74 10.63
N LYS A 151 -1.54 17.52 11.02
CA LYS A 151 -1.73 18.90 11.47
C LYS A 151 -2.04 19.82 10.28
N PRO A 152 -2.98 20.78 10.43
CA PRO A 152 -3.25 21.78 9.40
C PRO A 152 -1.96 22.48 8.94
N GLY A 153 -1.79 22.62 7.63
CA GLY A 153 -0.63 23.27 7.01
C GLY A 153 0.66 22.45 6.99
N MET A 154 0.67 21.20 7.47
CA MET A 154 1.84 20.32 7.39
C MET A 154 1.88 19.44 6.14
N ALA A 155 0.77 19.35 5.43
CA ALA A 155 0.64 18.61 4.18
C ALA A 155 0.26 19.53 3.02
N LYS A 156 0.76 19.23 1.83
CA LYS A 156 0.37 19.84 0.57
C LYS A 156 -0.08 18.72 -0.37
N THR A 157 -1.32 18.81 -0.83
CA THR A 157 -1.92 17.86 -1.76
C THR A 157 -2.14 18.56 -3.10
N ASP A 158 -1.57 18.02 -4.17
CA ASP A 158 -1.75 18.52 -5.53
C ASP A 158 -1.71 17.35 -6.51
N LYS A 159 -2.62 17.34 -7.49
CA LYS A 159 -2.68 16.29 -8.51
C LYS A 159 -1.38 16.15 -9.30
N SER A 160 -0.64 17.25 -9.50
CA SER A 160 0.63 17.26 -10.22
C SER A 160 1.71 16.47 -9.49
N PHE A 161 1.55 16.17 -8.19
CA PHE A 161 2.51 15.39 -7.42
C PHE A 161 2.46 13.88 -7.71
N GLY A 162 1.43 13.43 -8.43
CA GLY A 162 1.29 12.06 -8.95
C GLY A 162 1.99 11.85 -10.28
N THR A 163 3.21 12.38 -10.45
CA THR A 163 4.02 12.32 -11.67
C THR A 163 5.33 11.57 -11.45
N GLY A 164 5.99 11.12 -12.52
CA GLY A 164 7.35 10.56 -12.50
C GLY A 164 8.41 11.66 -12.75
N GLY A 165 9.68 11.37 -12.41
CA GLY A 165 10.79 12.33 -12.46
C GLY A 165 11.36 12.56 -13.86
N GLY A 166 11.19 11.61 -14.79
CA GLY A 166 11.78 11.64 -16.14
C GLY A 166 11.23 12.70 -17.11
N ALA A 167 10.61 13.77 -16.63
CA ALA A 167 10.14 14.86 -17.47
C ALA A 167 11.30 15.81 -17.85
N GLY A 168 11.52 16.01 -19.15
CA GLY A 168 12.36 17.11 -19.67
C GLY A 168 13.84 16.79 -19.85
N ASP A 169 14.24 15.51 -19.85
CA ASP A 169 15.61 15.08 -20.15
C ASP A 169 15.78 14.51 -21.58
N ASP A 170 14.72 14.54 -22.39
CA ASP A 170 14.65 14.02 -23.77
C ASP A 170 15.03 12.54 -23.93
N ASP A 171 15.02 11.74 -22.85
CA ASP A 171 15.35 10.32 -22.86
C ASP A 171 14.06 9.47 -22.76
N PRO A 172 13.69 8.68 -23.79
CA PRO A 172 12.47 7.88 -23.75
C PRO A 172 12.51 6.74 -22.72
N SER A 173 13.68 6.42 -22.16
CA SER A 173 13.84 5.41 -21.11
C SER A 173 13.65 5.96 -19.69
N THR A 174 13.45 7.26 -19.53
CA THR A 174 13.15 7.92 -18.26
C THR A 174 11.68 8.39 -18.27
N PRO A 175 10.75 7.59 -17.72
CA PRO A 175 9.33 7.91 -17.80
C PRO A 175 8.97 9.16 -16.97
N SER A 176 8.33 10.14 -17.61
CA SER A 176 7.75 11.31 -16.94
C SER A 176 6.45 11.01 -16.17
N GLN A 177 5.90 9.81 -16.33
CA GLN A 177 4.68 9.35 -15.64
C GLN A 177 5.05 8.31 -14.60
N ILE A 178 4.31 8.26 -13.49
CA ILE A 178 4.48 7.26 -12.43
C ILE A 178 4.62 5.85 -13.00
N HIS A 179 5.51 5.07 -12.39
CA HIS A 179 5.85 3.73 -12.85
C HIS A 179 6.29 2.85 -11.68
N LEU A 180 6.36 1.54 -11.91
CA LEU A 180 7.00 0.62 -10.97
C LEU A 180 8.52 0.76 -11.06
N PRO A 181 9.28 0.35 -10.03
CA PRO A 181 10.73 0.24 -10.12
C PRO A 181 11.14 -0.46 -11.43
N SER A 182 12.00 0.18 -12.20
CA SER A 182 12.37 -0.28 -13.53
C SER A 182 13.46 -1.35 -13.41
N PRO A 183 13.21 -2.59 -13.88
CA PRO A 183 14.22 -3.65 -13.90
C PRO A 183 15.43 -3.27 -14.75
N GLU A 184 15.23 -2.48 -15.81
CA GLU A 184 16.28 -2.02 -16.73
C GLU A 184 17.31 -1.09 -16.07
N LEU A 185 16.98 -0.51 -14.91
CA LEU A 185 17.94 0.28 -14.13
C LEU A 185 18.89 -0.63 -13.36
N THR A 186 18.40 -1.81 -12.95
CA THR A 186 19.11 -2.88 -12.25
C THR A 186 19.65 -3.96 -13.17
N GLU A 187 20.35 -4.97 -12.65
CA GLU A 187 20.80 -6.14 -13.43
C GLU A 187 19.69 -7.13 -13.81
N ALA A 188 18.44 -6.75 -13.61
CA ALA A 188 17.28 -7.55 -13.99
C ALA A 188 17.02 -7.48 -15.50
N GLU A 189 17.96 -7.92 -16.35
CA GLU A 189 17.69 -8.17 -17.77
C GLU A 189 17.44 -9.67 -18.04
N ASP A 190 16.39 -9.93 -18.85
CA ASP A 190 16.13 -11.14 -19.66
C ASP A 190 15.76 -12.50 -19.02
N SER A 191 14.97 -12.53 -17.93
CA SER A 191 14.22 -13.76 -17.55
C SER A 191 12.75 -13.79 -18.02
N ALA A 192 12.39 -12.99 -19.03
CA ALA A 192 11.02 -12.86 -19.54
C ALA A 192 10.73 -13.59 -20.88
N THR A 193 11.49 -14.63 -21.25
CA THR A 193 11.25 -15.44 -22.47
C THR A 193 10.58 -16.80 -22.23
N GLY A 194 9.95 -17.00 -21.06
CA GLY A 194 9.16 -18.21 -20.77
C GLY A 194 7.67 -18.06 -21.12
N LEU A 195 7.30 -18.17 -22.41
CA LEU A 195 5.90 -18.33 -22.84
C LEU A 195 5.33 -19.64 -22.24
N ILE A 196 4.40 -19.56 -21.27
CA ILE A 196 3.67 -20.74 -20.78
C ILE A 196 2.16 -20.52 -20.76
N ARG A 197 1.51 -21.47 -21.44
CA ARG A 197 0.08 -21.69 -21.70
C ARG A 197 -0.76 -21.64 -20.43
N THR A 198 -1.83 -20.86 -20.44
CA THR A 198 -2.84 -20.77 -19.37
C THR A 198 -3.74 -22.01 -19.34
N PRO A 199 -3.97 -22.65 -18.18
CA PRO A 199 -5.10 -23.57 -17.99
C PRO A 199 -6.36 -22.79 -17.61
N ASN A 200 -7.45 -23.12 -18.29
CA ASN A 200 -8.78 -22.54 -18.11
C ASN A 200 -9.44 -23.11 -16.85
N PHE A 201 -9.82 -22.25 -15.90
CA PHE A 201 -10.64 -22.62 -14.75
C PHE A 201 -11.73 -21.57 -14.52
N SER A 202 -12.96 -22.04 -14.36
CA SER A 202 -14.14 -21.22 -14.13
C SER A 202 -14.13 -20.56 -12.74
N PRO A 203 -14.40 -19.25 -12.62
CA PRO A 203 -14.49 -18.56 -11.34
C PRO A 203 -15.78 -18.93 -10.59
N VAL A 204 -15.65 -19.11 -9.27
CA VAL A 204 -16.76 -19.26 -8.32
C VAL A 204 -16.83 -18.00 -7.46
N MET A 205 -18.06 -17.48 -7.35
CA MET A 205 -18.50 -16.21 -6.72
C MET A 205 -18.42 -14.97 -7.63
N THR A 206 -19.19 -15.03 -8.71
CA THR A 206 -19.74 -13.88 -9.42
C THR A 206 -20.79 -13.21 -8.53
N THR A 207 -20.50 -12.05 -7.95
CA THR A 207 -21.55 -11.05 -7.75
C THR A 207 -22.05 -10.69 -9.14
N GLN A 208 -23.34 -10.93 -9.41
CA GLN A 208 -23.96 -10.60 -10.68
C GLN A 208 -23.93 -9.09 -10.89
N HIS A 209 -22.85 -8.58 -11.48
CA HIS A 209 -22.84 -7.29 -12.14
C HIS A 209 -23.58 -7.48 -13.47
N HIS A 210 -24.89 -7.26 -13.42
CA HIS A 210 -25.62 -6.92 -14.64
C HIS A 210 -24.99 -5.66 -15.24
N ASP A 211 -24.84 -5.67 -16.57
CA ASP A 211 -24.46 -4.57 -17.46
C ASP A 211 -25.48 -3.41 -17.39
N VAL A 212 -25.70 -2.87 -16.19
CA VAL A 212 -26.45 -1.64 -16.00
C VAL A 212 -25.52 -0.53 -16.42
N GLN A 213 -25.83 0.11 -17.55
CA GLN A 213 -25.34 1.45 -17.86
C GLN A 213 -25.67 2.32 -16.64
N VAL A 214 -24.69 2.52 -15.76
CA VAL A 214 -24.86 3.32 -14.54
C VAL A 214 -24.96 4.77 -14.98
N THR A 215 -26.16 5.21 -15.34
CA THR A 215 -26.44 6.60 -15.71
C THR A 215 -26.37 7.52 -14.48
N ASP A 216 -26.43 6.94 -13.28
CA ASP A 216 -26.25 7.65 -12.02
C ASP A 216 -25.17 7.01 -11.14
N VAL A 217 -23.97 7.54 -11.30
CA VAL A 217 -22.72 7.11 -10.68
C VAL A 217 -22.56 7.68 -9.25
N LYS A 218 -23.46 8.57 -8.80
CA LYS A 218 -23.40 9.10 -7.43
C LYS A 218 -23.91 8.07 -6.42
N PRO A 219 -23.27 7.91 -5.26
CA PRO A 219 -23.80 7.09 -4.18
C PRO A 219 -25.14 7.64 -3.69
N VAL A 220 -25.98 6.76 -3.16
CA VAL A 220 -27.23 7.16 -2.49
C VAL A 220 -26.83 7.44 -1.05
N GLU A 221 -26.92 8.70 -0.64
CA GLU A 221 -26.54 9.17 0.69
C GLU A 221 -27.70 9.98 1.29
N ILE A 222 -27.89 9.90 2.60
CA ILE A 222 -28.89 10.70 3.33
C ILE A 222 -28.25 12.06 3.66
N MET A 223 -28.55 13.07 2.84
CA MET A 223 -27.91 14.39 2.92
C MET A 223 -28.44 15.30 4.06
N ASP A 224 -29.28 14.77 4.98
CA ASP A 224 -29.89 15.52 6.09
C ASP A 224 -29.91 14.72 7.43
N ASP A 225 -29.02 13.74 7.63
CA ASP A 225 -28.82 12.97 8.86
C ASP A 225 -27.76 13.52 9.84
N GLY A 226 -27.05 14.59 9.49
CA GLY A 226 -25.97 15.18 10.29
C GLY A 226 -24.60 14.49 10.13
N ASN A 227 -24.45 13.55 9.19
CA ASN A 227 -23.25 12.74 8.99
C ASN A 227 -22.40 13.22 7.81
N LEU A 228 -21.15 13.60 8.09
CA LEU A 228 -20.17 14.02 7.07
C LEU A 228 -19.52 12.84 6.32
N CYS A 229 -19.86 11.62 6.74
CA CYS A 229 -19.38 10.37 6.16
C CYS A 229 -20.50 9.68 5.40
N GLY A 230 -20.18 8.63 4.64
CA GLY A 230 -21.22 7.86 3.97
C GLY A 230 -22.22 7.22 4.96
N ASP A 231 -23.36 6.77 4.46
CA ASP A 231 -24.48 6.21 5.23
C ASP A 231 -24.08 5.01 6.10
N GLN A 232 -23.04 4.28 5.69
CA GLN A 232 -22.50 3.13 6.42
C GLN A 232 -21.37 3.48 7.39
N GLU A 233 -21.06 4.77 7.51
CA GLU A 233 -19.90 5.28 8.21
C GLU A 233 -20.27 6.29 9.31
N GLU A 234 -19.39 6.47 10.28
CA GLU A 234 -19.48 7.43 11.36
C GLU A 234 -18.18 8.20 11.47
N MET A 235 -18.31 9.48 11.79
CA MET A 235 -17.18 10.36 12.04
C MET A 235 -16.54 10.02 13.41
N TYR A 236 -15.24 9.77 13.41
CA TYR A 236 -14.46 9.64 14.63
C TYR A 236 -13.04 10.19 14.45
N ALA A 237 -12.62 11.09 15.34
CA ALA A 237 -11.29 11.73 15.29
C ALA A 237 -10.92 12.32 13.91
N GLY A 238 -11.91 12.85 13.17
CA GLY A 238 -11.72 13.47 11.86
C GLY A 238 -11.62 12.50 10.68
N LEU A 239 -11.85 11.20 10.88
CA LEU A 239 -11.94 10.20 9.82
C LEU A 239 -13.29 9.46 9.83
N CYS A 240 -13.69 9.00 8.66
CA CYS A 240 -14.88 8.19 8.43
C CYS A 240 -14.54 6.72 8.63
N TYR A 241 -15.20 6.10 9.60
CA TYR A 241 -15.09 4.68 9.90
C TYR A 241 -16.44 4.02 9.68
N ARG A 242 -16.49 2.75 9.31
CA ARG A 242 -17.73 1.97 9.33
C ARG A 242 -18.43 2.04 10.69
N LYS A 243 -19.74 2.24 10.69
CA LYS A 243 -20.54 2.33 11.93
C LYS A 243 -20.30 1.10 12.82
N CYS A 244 -20.00 1.32 14.10
CA CYS A 244 -19.83 0.25 15.09
C CYS A 244 -21.06 -0.67 15.19
N ALA A 245 -22.28 -0.13 14.99
CA ALA A 245 -23.50 -0.92 14.91
C ALA A 245 -23.46 -1.95 13.76
N LEU A 246 -22.88 -1.60 12.60
CA LEU A 246 -22.72 -2.51 11.47
C LEU A 246 -21.59 -3.52 11.72
N LEU A 247 -20.48 -3.08 12.30
CA LEU A 247 -19.32 -3.93 12.58
C LEU A 247 -19.60 -5.02 13.63
N THR A 248 -20.55 -4.76 14.53
CA THR A 248 -20.86 -5.63 15.68
C THR A 248 -22.26 -6.21 15.61
N ASN A 249 -22.95 -6.09 14.47
CA ASN A 249 -24.35 -6.51 14.30
C ASN A 249 -25.27 -5.99 15.44
N GLY A 250 -25.02 -4.76 15.90
CA GLY A 250 -25.76 -4.08 16.96
C GLY A 250 -25.27 -4.34 18.39
N ASP A 251 -24.37 -5.29 18.63
CA ASP A 251 -23.94 -5.66 19.99
C ASP A 251 -23.18 -4.55 20.72
N ALA A 252 -22.38 -3.77 19.99
CA ALA A 252 -21.63 -2.63 20.51
C ALA A 252 -21.71 -1.45 19.54
N PRO A 253 -22.81 -0.66 19.57
CA PRO A 253 -23.10 0.31 18.53
C PRO A 253 -22.32 1.63 18.67
N PHE A 254 -21.57 1.83 19.76
CA PHE A 254 -20.91 3.11 20.04
C PHE A 254 -19.40 3.03 19.83
N ARG A 255 -18.83 3.89 19.02
CA ARG A 255 -17.37 3.98 18.85
C ARG A 255 -16.70 4.62 20.06
N SER A 256 -15.63 3.99 20.55
CA SER A 256 -14.78 4.50 21.64
C SER A 256 -13.34 4.78 21.22
N SER A 257 -12.87 4.17 20.13
CA SER A 257 -11.59 4.46 19.50
C SER A 257 -11.61 4.08 18.02
N ALA A 258 -10.51 4.27 17.31
CA ALA A 258 -10.33 3.75 15.95
C ALA A 258 -10.49 2.22 15.87
N TRP A 259 -10.30 1.50 16.98
CA TRP A 259 -10.22 0.03 17.02
C TRP A 259 -11.20 -0.62 17.99
N THR A 260 -12.04 0.17 18.68
CA THR A 260 -12.91 -0.32 19.74
C THR A 260 -14.31 0.27 19.65
N CYS A 261 -15.29 -0.62 19.80
CA CYS A 261 -16.70 -0.28 19.95
C CYS A 261 -17.14 -0.63 21.37
N CYS A 262 -18.22 -0.04 21.89
CA CYS A 262 -18.72 -0.29 23.23
C CYS A 262 -20.23 -0.51 23.25
N LYS A 263 -20.71 -1.35 24.19
CA LYS A 263 -22.12 -1.77 24.30
C LYS A 263 -23.05 -0.66 24.76
N ARG A 264 -22.55 0.28 25.57
CA ARG A 264 -23.32 1.38 26.14
C ARG A 264 -22.42 2.55 26.50
N LYS A 265 -22.94 3.78 26.43
CA LYS A 265 -22.25 4.95 26.97
C LYS A 265 -22.49 5.06 28.49
N PRO A 266 -21.51 5.57 29.28
CA PRO A 266 -20.13 5.85 28.88
C PRO A 266 -19.37 4.56 28.55
N CYS A 267 -18.44 4.64 27.58
CA CYS A 267 -17.59 3.50 27.25
C CYS A 267 -16.52 3.30 28.34
N GLY A 268 -16.57 2.17 29.03
CA GLY A 268 -15.62 1.76 30.06
C GLY A 268 -14.81 0.52 29.64
N ILE A 269 -13.98 0.01 30.56
CA ILE A 269 -13.09 -1.13 30.25
C ILE A 269 -13.87 -2.43 30.07
N LEU A 270 -14.98 -2.60 30.80
CA LEU A 270 -15.76 -3.85 30.86
C LEU A 270 -16.83 -4.00 29.77
N ASN A 271 -17.14 -2.93 29.02
CA ASN A 271 -18.18 -2.94 28.00
C ASN A 271 -17.64 -2.61 26.60
N GLN A 272 -16.33 -2.71 26.40
CA GLN A 272 -15.70 -2.57 25.10
C GLN A 272 -15.58 -3.92 24.39
N MET A 273 -15.85 -3.90 23.10
CA MET A 273 -15.44 -4.92 22.15
C MET A 273 -14.20 -4.42 21.45
N LYS A 274 -13.23 -5.31 21.30
CA LYS A 274 -12.03 -5.09 20.50
C LYS A 274 -12.02 -6.13 19.41
N ALA A 275 -11.62 -5.75 18.19
CA ALA A 275 -11.37 -6.74 17.17
C ALA A 275 -10.23 -7.68 17.62
N PRO A 276 -10.30 -8.98 17.34
CA PRO A 276 -9.20 -9.89 17.64
C PRO A 276 -7.98 -9.52 16.80
N GLY A 277 -6.85 -9.26 17.48
CA GLY A 277 -5.56 -8.94 16.85
C GLY A 277 -5.24 -7.45 16.77
N ILE A 278 -3.96 -7.15 16.58
CA ILE A 278 -3.47 -5.81 16.25
C ILE A 278 -3.77 -5.59 14.76
N SER A 279 -4.75 -4.74 14.45
CA SER A 279 -5.16 -4.41 13.09
C SER A 279 -4.08 -3.58 12.40
N MET A 280 -3.10 -4.27 11.83
CA MET A 280 -1.94 -3.68 11.16
C MET A 280 -2.29 -2.99 9.82
N PHE A 281 -3.42 -3.36 9.25
CA PHE A 281 -4.06 -2.67 8.13
C PHE A 281 -5.52 -2.65 8.41
N CYS A 282 -6.14 -1.49 8.32
CA CYS A 282 -7.58 -1.23 8.35
C CYS A 282 -8.43 -2.51 8.28
N LYS A 283 -8.60 -3.14 9.45
CA LYS A 283 -9.23 -4.44 9.66
C LYS A 283 -9.97 -4.37 10.99
N GLY A 284 -10.86 -5.33 11.20
CA GLY A 284 -11.68 -5.33 12.39
C GLY A 284 -12.52 -4.05 12.45
N PHE A 285 -12.29 -3.21 13.45
CA PHE A 285 -13.08 -1.98 13.64
C PHE A 285 -12.47 -0.71 13.04
N GLY A 286 -11.24 -0.81 12.52
CA GLY A 286 -10.53 0.29 11.88
C GLY A 286 -10.72 0.33 10.37
N VAL A 287 -11.94 0.12 9.88
CA VAL A 287 -12.27 0.10 8.44
C VAL A 287 -13.27 1.19 8.08
N SER A 288 -13.31 1.61 6.81
CA SER A 288 -14.39 2.40 6.18
C SER A 288 -15.60 1.52 5.83
N GLY A 289 -16.69 2.14 5.36
CA GLY A 289 -17.95 1.46 5.02
C GLY A 289 -17.78 0.28 4.06
N ASP A 290 -16.95 0.46 3.04
CA ASP A 290 -16.57 -0.54 2.02
C ASP A 290 -15.52 -1.56 2.51
N GLY A 291 -15.05 -1.43 3.74
CA GLY A 291 -14.03 -2.30 4.32
C GLY A 291 -12.59 -1.86 4.06
N ALA A 292 -12.37 -0.73 3.37
CA ALA A 292 -11.07 -0.15 3.15
C ALA A 292 -10.57 0.64 4.39
N CYS A 293 -9.60 1.53 4.19
CA CYS A 293 -9.07 2.35 5.26
C CYS A 293 -9.94 3.57 5.57
N PRO A 294 -10.05 3.95 6.85
CA PRO A 294 -10.71 5.19 7.26
C PRO A 294 -10.11 6.39 6.50
N HIS A 295 -10.98 7.28 6.05
CA HIS A 295 -10.62 8.40 5.18
C HIS A 295 -11.21 9.71 5.69
N LYS A 296 -10.82 10.83 5.06
CA LYS A 296 -11.44 12.13 5.33
C LYS A 296 -12.91 12.15 4.88
N PRO A 297 -13.75 13.04 5.43
CA PRO A 297 -15.13 13.25 4.99
C PRO A 297 -15.32 13.29 3.48
N GLY A 298 -16.50 12.88 3.03
CA GLY A 298 -16.83 12.67 1.61
C GLY A 298 -16.98 11.20 1.23
N ALA A 299 -17.38 10.96 -0.01
CA ALA A 299 -17.57 9.62 -0.56
C ALA A 299 -16.90 9.46 -1.93
N CYS A 300 -16.64 8.22 -2.34
CA CYS A 300 -16.28 7.89 -3.72
C CYS A 300 -17.54 7.71 -4.57
N LEU A 301 -17.39 7.72 -5.89
CA LEU A 301 -18.45 7.36 -6.82
C LEU A 301 -18.78 5.86 -6.74
N LYS A 302 -19.97 5.46 -7.20
CA LYS A 302 -20.45 4.06 -7.18
C LYS A 302 -19.57 3.09 -7.97
N ASP A 303 -18.90 3.59 -9.01
CA ASP A 303 -18.00 2.83 -9.86
C ASP A 303 -16.53 2.96 -9.43
N GLU A 304 -16.30 3.53 -8.25
CA GLU A 304 -15.00 3.67 -7.63
C GLU A 304 -14.86 2.77 -6.40
N GLU A 305 -13.62 2.50 -6.03
CA GLU A 305 -13.19 1.89 -4.78
C GLU A 305 -12.22 2.84 -4.07
N LEU A 306 -12.29 2.85 -2.75
CA LEU A 306 -11.36 3.62 -1.94
C LEU A 306 -10.10 2.79 -1.67
N TYR A 307 -8.95 3.32 -2.04
CA TYR A 307 -7.67 2.69 -1.75
C TYR A 307 -6.68 3.72 -1.22
N MET A 308 -6.18 3.50 0.00
CA MET A 308 -5.26 4.43 0.69
C MET A 308 -5.77 5.88 0.71
N GLY A 309 -7.07 6.08 0.95
CA GLY A 309 -7.69 7.40 1.06
C GLY A 309 -7.94 8.12 -0.28
N VAL A 310 -7.77 7.42 -1.42
CA VAL A 310 -8.00 7.95 -2.76
C VAL A 310 -9.02 7.06 -3.47
N CYS A 311 -9.97 7.68 -4.17
CA CYS A 311 -10.96 7.03 -5.00
C CYS A 311 -10.35 6.70 -6.36
N TYR A 312 -10.42 5.43 -6.73
CA TYR A 312 -10.01 4.91 -8.04
C TYR A 312 -11.18 4.18 -8.68
N LYS A 313 -11.24 4.12 -10.00
CA LYS A 313 -12.17 3.22 -10.69
C LYS A 313 -11.95 1.78 -10.23
N GLN A 314 -13.03 1.04 -9.98
CA GLN A 314 -12.95 -0.32 -9.46
C GLN A 314 -12.13 -1.24 -10.37
N CYS A 315 -11.22 -2.01 -9.79
CA CYS A 315 -10.41 -3.02 -10.47
C CYS A 315 -11.27 -4.06 -11.22
N ALA A 316 -12.43 -4.43 -10.67
CA ALA A 316 -13.40 -5.28 -11.34
C ALA A 316 -13.92 -4.65 -12.65
N LEU A 317 -14.17 -3.35 -12.70
CA LEU A 317 -14.60 -2.65 -13.91
C LEU A 317 -13.46 -2.49 -14.91
N LEU A 318 -12.26 -2.13 -14.42
CA LEU A 318 -11.07 -1.93 -15.25
C LEU A 318 -10.58 -3.21 -15.94
N THR A 319 -10.88 -4.37 -15.36
CA THR A 319 -10.38 -5.67 -15.83
C THR A 319 -11.47 -6.65 -16.24
N SER A 320 -12.71 -6.17 -16.37
CA SER A 320 -13.87 -7.00 -16.70
C SER A 320 -14.02 -8.21 -15.75
N GLY A 321 -13.75 -7.98 -14.47
CA GLY A 321 -13.84 -8.95 -13.38
C GLY A 321 -12.63 -9.88 -13.22
N LEU A 322 -11.65 -9.86 -14.12
CA LEU A 322 -10.51 -10.80 -14.09
C LEU A 322 -9.57 -10.56 -12.91
N PHE A 323 -9.36 -9.30 -12.53
CA PHE A 323 -8.51 -8.89 -11.41
C PHE A 323 -9.30 -7.91 -10.55
N SER A 324 -10.14 -8.43 -9.66
CA SER A 324 -11.15 -7.62 -8.97
C SER A 324 -10.65 -6.91 -7.71
N HIS A 325 -9.41 -7.13 -7.29
CA HIS A 325 -8.89 -6.59 -6.03
C HIS A 325 -7.79 -5.56 -6.26
N ARG A 326 -7.94 -4.34 -5.76
CA ARG A 326 -6.87 -3.35 -5.83
C ARG A 326 -5.71 -3.68 -4.90
N PHE A 327 -4.51 -3.67 -5.46
CA PHE A 327 -3.26 -3.89 -4.71
C PHE A 327 -2.37 -2.65 -4.68
N SER A 328 -2.47 -1.77 -5.68
CA SER A 328 -1.82 -0.45 -5.68
C SER A 328 -2.58 0.52 -6.60
N ALA A 329 -2.03 1.72 -6.81
CA ALA A 329 -2.63 2.72 -7.70
C ALA A 329 -2.77 2.22 -9.15
N ILE A 330 -1.84 1.38 -9.62
CA ILE A 330 -1.76 0.89 -11.00
C ILE A 330 -1.88 -0.64 -11.11
N GLU A 331 -2.25 -1.32 -10.03
CA GLU A 331 -2.27 -2.77 -9.96
C GLU A 331 -3.60 -3.32 -9.45
N CYS A 332 -4.13 -4.27 -10.22
CA CYS A 332 -5.27 -5.07 -9.86
C CYS A 332 -4.85 -6.54 -9.71
N CYS A 333 -5.48 -7.26 -8.79
CA CYS A 333 -5.14 -8.61 -8.40
C CYS A 333 -6.35 -9.56 -8.51
N ASP A 334 -6.13 -10.80 -8.92
CA ASP A 334 -7.17 -11.85 -9.05
C ASP A 334 -7.43 -12.60 -7.73
N ARG A 335 -6.66 -12.29 -6.68
CA ARG A 335 -6.71 -12.91 -5.35
C ARG A 335 -6.70 -11.84 -4.27
N THR A 336 -6.85 -12.27 -3.01
CA THR A 336 -6.70 -11.40 -1.83
C THR A 336 -5.46 -11.76 -1.02
N GLY A 337 -4.98 -10.81 -0.20
CA GLY A 337 -3.87 -11.02 0.73
C GLY A 337 -2.54 -11.30 0.04
N ILE A 338 -1.77 -12.26 0.58
CA ILE A 338 -0.42 -12.60 0.08
C ILE A 338 -0.41 -13.12 -1.36
N GLY A 339 -1.56 -13.53 -1.91
CA GLY A 339 -1.67 -13.95 -3.31
C GLY A 339 -1.23 -12.86 -4.29
N CYS A 340 -1.41 -11.59 -3.93
CA CYS A 340 -1.05 -10.44 -4.76
C CYS A 340 0.44 -10.10 -4.76
N LEU A 341 1.24 -10.76 -3.91
CA LEU A 341 2.70 -10.62 -3.96
C LEU A 341 3.31 -11.40 -5.14
N PHE A 342 2.55 -12.32 -5.74
CA PHE A 342 3.03 -13.11 -6.87
C PHE A 342 2.68 -12.43 -8.21
N PRO A 343 3.66 -12.18 -9.10
CA PRO A 343 3.43 -11.48 -10.37
C PRO A 343 2.33 -12.10 -11.25
N LYS A 344 2.14 -13.42 -11.22
CA LYS A 344 1.10 -14.13 -11.99
C LYS A 344 -0.34 -13.77 -11.61
N HIS A 345 -0.54 -13.18 -10.43
CA HIS A 345 -1.84 -12.83 -9.88
C HIS A 345 -2.14 -11.34 -9.97
N VAL A 346 -1.23 -10.56 -10.55
CA VAL A 346 -1.34 -9.11 -10.64
C VAL A 346 -1.31 -8.68 -12.10
N ARG A 347 -2.23 -7.79 -12.46
CA ARG A 347 -2.23 -7.04 -13.70
C ARG A 347 -1.80 -5.62 -13.41
N VAL A 348 -0.76 -5.17 -14.09
CA VAL A 348 -0.24 -3.82 -13.98
C VAL A 348 -0.69 -3.02 -15.20
N SER A 349 -1.24 -1.83 -14.99
CA SER A 349 -1.52 -0.88 -16.07
C SER A 349 -1.59 0.54 -15.53
N LYS A 350 -0.89 1.48 -16.17
CA LYS A 350 -0.98 2.91 -15.84
C LYS A 350 -2.41 3.45 -15.97
N ASN A 351 -3.22 2.84 -16.85
CA ASN A 351 -4.63 3.19 -17.04
C ASN A 351 -5.52 2.75 -15.86
N PHE A 352 -4.99 2.07 -14.83
CA PHE A 352 -5.73 1.75 -13.61
C PHE A 352 -5.69 2.88 -12.56
N ALA A 353 -4.80 3.87 -12.72
CA ALA A 353 -4.73 5.08 -11.90
C ALA A 353 -5.69 6.16 -12.44
N ILE A 354 -6.98 5.81 -12.57
CA ILE A 354 -8.04 6.72 -13.04
C ILE A 354 -9.22 6.73 -12.08
N GLY A 355 -10.06 7.75 -12.16
CA GLY A 355 -11.34 7.84 -11.47
C GLY A 355 -12.48 7.22 -12.28
N GLY A 356 -13.60 6.95 -11.62
CA GLY A 356 -14.79 6.33 -12.19
C GLY A 356 -15.54 7.22 -13.18
N GLY A 357 -15.56 8.53 -12.95
CA GLY A 357 -16.36 9.52 -13.68
C GLY A 357 -16.13 9.63 -15.21
N SER A 358 -15.17 8.88 -15.75
CA SER A 358 -14.98 8.71 -17.19
C SER A 358 -16.16 7.94 -17.82
N GLY A 359 -17.11 8.68 -18.42
CA GLY A 359 -18.23 8.12 -19.20
C GLY A 359 -19.62 8.52 -18.70
N ALA A 360 -19.74 9.19 -17.56
CA ALA A 360 -21.02 9.73 -17.10
C ALA A 360 -21.44 10.93 -17.96
N SER A 361 -22.74 11.06 -18.22
CA SER A 361 -23.34 12.15 -19.00
C SER A 361 -23.14 13.55 -18.38
N ASN A 362 -22.71 13.62 -17.12
CA ASN A 362 -22.45 14.86 -16.39
C ASN A 362 -20.95 15.15 -16.27
N SER A 363 -20.49 16.20 -16.96
CA SER A 363 -19.10 16.69 -17.01
C SER A 363 -18.50 17.13 -15.66
N SER A 364 -19.29 17.14 -14.59
CA SER A 364 -18.87 17.53 -13.24
C SER A 364 -18.22 16.40 -12.42
N GLN A 365 -18.25 15.15 -12.91
CA GLN A 365 -17.63 14.02 -12.22
C GLN A 365 -16.15 13.87 -12.61
N PRO A 366 -15.24 13.70 -11.64
CA PRO A 366 -13.82 13.55 -11.93
C PRO A 366 -13.53 12.22 -12.64
N SER A 367 -12.87 12.32 -13.80
CA SER A 367 -12.34 11.17 -14.55
C SER A 367 -10.96 10.72 -14.05
N THR A 368 -10.28 11.57 -13.29
CA THR A 368 -8.98 11.30 -12.66
C THR A 368 -9.17 10.87 -11.21
N ILE A 369 -8.20 10.16 -10.65
CA ILE A 369 -8.19 9.82 -9.21
C ILE A 369 -8.38 11.06 -8.35
N HIS A 370 -9.10 10.93 -7.25
CA HIS A 370 -9.41 12.04 -6.35
C HIS A 370 -9.60 11.55 -4.91
N VAL A 371 -9.53 12.46 -3.94
CA VAL A 371 -9.95 12.16 -2.56
C VAL A 371 -11.48 12.06 -2.48
N PRO A 372 -12.06 11.43 -1.44
CA PRO A 372 -13.51 11.41 -1.23
C PRO A 372 -14.12 12.81 -1.39
N LEU A 373 -15.22 12.89 -2.14
CA LEU A 373 -15.85 14.15 -2.50
C LEU A 373 -16.85 14.54 -1.43
N GLU A 374 -16.56 15.60 -0.67
CA GLU A 374 -17.46 16.12 0.37
C GLU A 374 -18.84 16.50 -0.15
N ARG A 375 -18.94 16.96 -1.41
CA ARG A 375 -20.24 17.28 -2.06
C ARG A 375 -21.16 16.08 -2.29
N LEU A 376 -20.66 14.85 -2.09
CA LEU A 376 -21.46 13.63 -2.16
C LEU A 376 -22.02 13.23 -0.79
N THR A 377 -21.57 13.87 0.28
CA THR A 377 -22.05 13.70 1.65
C THR A 377 -22.51 15.04 2.18
N GLU A 378 -22.95 15.09 3.43
CA GLU A 378 -23.21 16.39 4.06
C GLU A 378 -21.94 17.22 4.17
N THR A 379 -22.11 18.53 4.03
CA THR A 379 -21.04 19.51 4.26
C THR A 379 -21.27 20.18 5.61
N GLN A 380 -20.20 20.46 6.34
CA GLN A 380 -20.30 21.19 7.60
C GLN A 380 -20.97 22.55 7.34
N PRO A 381 -22.03 22.93 8.08
CA PRO A 381 -22.48 24.31 8.06
C PRO A 381 -21.31 25.20 8.51
N ALA A 382 -20.99 26.19 7.67
CA ALA A 382 -19.88 27.12 7.83
C ALA A 382 -19.92 27.92 9.14
#